data_AF-A0A7S0VDC3-F1
#
_entry.id   AF-A0A7S0VDC3-F1
#
_cell.length_a   1.000
_cell.length_b   1.000
_cell.length_c   1.000
_cell.angle_alpha   90.00
_cell.angle_beta   90.00
_cell.angle_gamma   90.00
#
_symmetry.space_group_name_H-M   'P 1'
#
loop_
_entity.id
_entity.type
_entity.pdbx_description
1 polymer ?
#
loop_
_entity_poly.entity_id
_entity_poly.type
_entity_poly.pdbx_seq_one_letter_code
_entity_poly.pdbx_strand_id
1 'polypeptide(L)'
;DEGPVGTYYKACMDLDYVNKQGAKPLKPWLDVIDGITDKESLVRAVATFNKNNIDNLFSWYVGRDPSDDKTRALFLTQSSVTLPDKTYYTEDSDEMEGHRAKLKERIGHLFGLIGREKAEEEAGLVLGLETAIAKALDDRVVSRGDHGTVVTWDKVRETTPDWMWREWLPEPGG
;
A
#
# COMPACT_ATOMS: atom_id res chain seq x y z
N ASP A 1 -7.12 -31.56 0.07
CA ASP A 1 -7.69 -31.55 1.44
C ASP A 1 -6.66 -31.66 2.56
N GLU A 2 -5.52 -32.31 2.33
CA GLU A 2 -4.37 -32.33 3.25
C GLU A 2 -3.24 -31.39 2.77
N GLY A 3 -2.27 -31.12 3.66
CA GLY A 3 -1.13 -30.25 3.39
C GLY A 3 -1.43 -28.74 3.47
N PRO A 4 -0.42 -27.87 3.25
CA PRO A 4 -0.53 -26.42 3.47
C PRO A 4 -1.68 -25.75 2.71
N VAL A 5 -1.92 -26.15 1.46
CA VAL A 5 -3.02 -25.62 0.63
C VAL A 5 -4.39 -26.03 1.19
N GLY A 6 -4.53 -27.27 1.64
CA GLY A 6 -5.76 -27.76 2.27
C GLY A 6 -6.06 -27.05 3.60
N THR A 7 -5.03 -26.83 4.42
CA THR A 7 -5.15 -26.06 5.67
C THR A 7 -5.53 -24.60 5.41
N TYR A 8 -4.90 -23.95 4.42
CA TYR A 8 -5.24 -22.57 4.05
C TYR A 8 -6.69 -22.45 3.60
N TYR A 9 -7.15 -23.35 2.71
CA TYR A 9 -8.53 -23.38 2.27
C TYR A 9 -9.51 -23.55 3.45
N LYS A 10 -9.26 -24.51 4.34
CA LYS A 10 -10.10 -24.72 5.53
C LYS A 10 -10.16 -23.50 6.44
N ALA A 11 -9.03 -22.81 6.63
CA ALA A 11 -8.97 -21.59 7.43
C ALA A 11 -9.82 -20.46 6.81
N CYS A 12 -9.86 -20.32 5.48
CA CYS A 12 -10.71 -19.35 4.79
C CYS A 12 -12.20 -19.70 4.85
N MET A 13 -12.55 -20.99 4.91
CA MET A 13 -13.94 -21.46 4.90
C MET A 13 -14.59 -21.54 6.29
N ASP A 14 -13.81 -21.43 7.38
CA ASP A 14 -14.33 -21.44 8.76
C ASP A 14 -14.93 -20.07 9.14
N LEU A 15 -16.15 -19.82 8.65
CA LEU A 15 -16.87 -18.57 8.88
C LEU A 15 -17.25 -18.37 10.35
N ASP A 16 -17.50 -19.43 11.11
CA ASP A 16 -17.82 -19.34 12.54
C ASP A 16 -16.62 -18.79 13.32
N TYR A 17 -15.42 -19.30 13.03
CA TYR A 17 -14.19 -18.78 13.60
C TYR A 17 -13.94 -17.33 13.18
N VAL A 18 -14.05 -17.01 11.88
CA VAL A 18 -13.85 -15.64 11.36
C VAL A 18 -14.80 -14.65 12.06
N ASN A 19 -16.08 -14.98 12.15
CA ASN A 19 -17.09 -14.13 12.82
C ASN A 19 -16.80 -13.95 14.32
N LYS A 20 -16.33 -15.00 15.00
CA LYS A 20 -15.95 -14.94 16.43
C LYS A 20 -14.71 -14.05 16.67
N GLN A 21 -13.77 -14.02 15.73
CA GLN A 21 -12.59 -13.16 15.81
C GLN A 21 -12.94 -11.70 15.53
N GLY A 22 -13.85 -11.43 14.60
CA GLY A 22 -14.18 -10.06 14.18
C GLY A 22 -12.92 -9.30 13.77
N ALA A 23 -12.78 -8.04 14.20
CA ALA A 23 -11.63 -7.20 13.87
C ALA A 23 -10.38 -7.44 14.76
N LYS A 24 -10.42 -8.37 15.73
CA LYS A 24 -9.29 -8.60 16.66
C LYS A 24 -7.95 -8.85 15.96
N PRO A 25 -7.87 -9.61 14.84
CA PRO A 25 -6.60 -9.82 14.14
C PRO A 25 -5.98 -8.55 13.54
N LEU A 26 -6.76 -7.47 13.38
CA LEU A 26 -6.26 -6.19 12.90
C LEU A 26 -5.58 -5.36 13.99
N LYS A 27 -5.82 -5.67 15.27
CA LYS A 27 -5.33 -4.87 16.40
C LYS A 27 -3.81 -4.60 16.36
N PRO A 28 -2.92 -5.58 16.11
CA PRO A 28 -1.49 -5.31 16.06
C PRO A 28 -1.11 -4.28 14.99
N TRP A 29 -1.81 -4.25 13.87
CA TRP A 29 -1.58 -3.27 12.80
C TRP A 29 -2.11 -1.90 13.16
N LEU A 30 -3.29 -1.83 13.77
CA LEU A 30 -3.86 -0.58 14.27
C LEU A 30 -2.98 0.01 15.38
N ASP A 31 -2.43 -0.80 16.27
CA ASP A 31 -1.50 -0.36 17.32
C ASP A 31 -0.22 0.25 16.73
N VAL A 32 0.27 -0.24 15.58
CA VAL A 32 1.38 0.39 14.84
C VAL A 32 0.99 1.77 14.31
N ILE A 33 -0.24 1.93 13.80
CA ILE A 33 -0.76 3.22 13.32
C ILE A 33 -0.94 4.22 14.47
N ASP A 34 -1.52 3.77 15.59
CA ASP A 34 -1.77 4.60 16.76
C ASP A 34 -0.47 5.08 17.44
N GLY A 35 0.65 4.38 17.19
CA GLY A 35 1.98 4.78 17.65
C GLY A 35 2.66 5.87 16.80
N ILE A 36 2.06 6.31 15.69
CA ILE A 36 2.65 7.32 14.81
C ILE A 36 2.43 8.71 15.40
N THR A 37 3.51 9.39 15.81
CA THR A 37 3.49 10.72 16.43
C THR A 37 4.23 11.78 15.64
N ASP A 38 5.03 11.37 14.66
CA ASP A 38 5.93 12.22 13.90
C ASP A 38 6.31 11.55 12.56
N LYS A 39 7.10 12.26 11.75
CA LYS A 39 7.54 11.78 10.45
C LYS A 39 8.42 10.53 10.55
N GLU A 40 9.24 10.40 11.58
CA GLU A 40 10.14 9.25 11.75
C GLU A 40 9.33 7.98 12.05
N SER A 41 8.42 8.04 13.03
CA SER A 41 7.50 6.95 13.38
C SER A 41 6.60 6.57 12.20
N LEU A 42 6.15 7.53 11.38
CA LEU A 42 5.42 7.25 10.14
C LEU A 42 6.24 6.42 9.16
N VAL A 43 7.50 6.80 8.90
CA VAL A 43 8.36 6.06 7.96
C VAL A 43 8.65 4.64 8.48
N ARG A 44 8.87 4.47 9.78
CA ARG A 44 9.03 3.14 10.41
C ARG A 44 7.77 2.29 10.30
N ALA A 45 6.59 2.89 10.46
CA ALA A 45 5.31 2.19 10.26
C ALA A 45 5.15 1.72 8.81
N VAL A 46 5.41 2.59 7.82
CA VAL A 46 5.36 2.22 6.40
C VAL A 46 6.35 1.09 6.07
N ALA A 47 7.58 1.15 6.59
CA ALA A 47 8.54 0.06 6.43
C ALA A 47 8.02 -1.27 7.01
N THR A 48 7.39 -1.23 8.17
CA THR A 48 6.79 -2.40 8.82
C THR A 48 5.66 -2.99 7.97
N PHE A 49 4.80 -2.15 7.40
CA PHE A 49 3.72 -2.58 6.51
C PHE A 49 4.27 -3.19 5.22
N ASN A 50 5.20 -2.53 4.54
CA ASN A 50 5.78 -3.02 3.29
C ASN A 50 6.51 -4.37 3.48
N LYS A 51 7.16 -4.60 4.63
CA LYS A 51 7.78 -5.91 4.97
C LYS A 51 6.77 -7.04 5.18
N ASN A 52 5.51 -6.71 5.44
CA ASN A 52 4.42 -7.65 5.65
C ASN A 52 3.42 -7.66 4.48
N ASN A 53 3.86 -7.23 3.28
CA ASN A 53 3.04 -7.16 2.05
C ASN A 53 1.80 -6.27 2.18
N ILE A 54 1.89 -5.23 3.01
CA ILE A 54 0.91 -4.15 3.08
C ILE A 54 1.57 -2.92 2.44
N ASP A 55 1.50 -2.86 1.11
CA ASP A 55 2.18 -1.82 0.34
C ASP A 55 1.57 -0.44 0.56
N ASN A 56 2.40 0.54 0.90
CA ASN A 56 2.02 1.94 1.05
C ASN A 56 3.07 2.87 0.44
N LEU A 57 2.61 3.98 -0.16
CA LEU A 57 3.40 5.07 -0.79
C LEU A 57 4.22 4.69 -2.03
N PHE A 58 4.93 3.56 -1.99
CA PHE A 58 5.60 2.96 -3.14
C PHE A 58 5.66 1.44 -2.96
N SER A 59 5.61 0.74 -4.09
CA SER A 59 5.69 -0.72 -4.13
C SER A 59 7.11 -1.15 -4.48
N TRP A 60 7.43 -2.39 -4.13
CA TRP A 60 8.73 -2.97 -4.41
C TRP A 60 8.63 -4.46 -4.72
N TYR A 61 9.56 -4.95 -5.51
CA TYR A 61 9.68 -6.37 -5.77
C TYR A 61 11.10 -6.72 -6.22
N VAL A 62 11.46 -7.99 -6.09
CA VAL A 62 12.74 -8.52 -6.61
C VAL A 62 12.46 -9.29 -7.90
N GLY A 63 12.82 -8.69 -9.02
CA GLY A 63 12.63 -9.22 -10.37
C GLY A 63 13.94 -9.71 -10.99
N ARG A 64 13.86 -10.27 -12.20
CA ARG A 64 15.03 -10.49 -13.05
C ARG A 64 15.54 -9.13 -13.53
N ASP A 65 16.86 -8.92 -13.51
CA ASP A 65 17.43 -7.72 -14.11
C ASP A 65 17.26 -7.77 -15.64
N PRO A 66 16.61 -6.77 -16.28
CA PRO A 66 16.45 -6.72 -17.73
C PRO A 66 17.78 -6.57 -18.49
N SER A 67 18.85 -6.14 -17.81
CA SER A 67 20.19 -5.96 -18.38
C SER A 67 21.10 -7.19 -18.23
N ASP A 68 20.85 -8.04 -17.21
CA ASP A 68 21.56 -9.30 -16.97
C ASP A 68 20.59 -10.37 -16.44
N ASP A 69 20.16 -11.26 -17.32
CA ASP A 69 19.15 -12.29 -17.04
C ASP A 69 19.57 -13.34 -16.00
N LYS A 70 20.84 -13.36 -15.60
CA LYS A 70 21.39 -14.23 -14.55
C LYS A 70 21.28 -13.64 -13.16
N THR A 71 20.96 -12.35 -13.05
CA THR A 71 20.88 -11.64 -11.79
C THR A 71 19.46 -11.19 -11.48
N ARG A 72 19.24 -10.82 -10.22
CA ARG A 72 17.98 -10.24 -9.76
C ARG A 72 18.25 -8.83 -9.26
N ALA A 73 17.36 -7.92 -9.61
CA ALA A 73 17.40 -6.54 -9.17
C ALA A 73 16.20 -6.26 -8.25
N LEU A 74 16.40 -5.31 -7.34
CA LEU A 74 15.30 -4.68 -6.61
C LEU A 74 14.68 -3.61 -7.50
N PHE A 75 13.36 -3.67 -7.65
CA PHE A 75 12.57 -2.66 -8.34
C PHE A 75 11.80 -1.84 -7.32
N LEU A 76 11.85 -0.53 -7.45
CA LEU A 76 10.99 0.43 -6.76
C LEU A 76 10.01 0.99 -7.79
N THR A 77 8.71 0.93 -7.50
CA THR A 77 7.66 1.41 -8.41
C THR A 77 6.70 2.34 -7.70
N GLN A 78 6.00 3.15 -8.48
CA GLN A 78 4.86 3.91 -7.99
C GLN A 78 3.86 2.99 -7.26
N SER A 79 3.29 3.48 -6.16
CA SER A 79 2.25 2.75 -5.42
C SER A 79 0.95 2.70 -6.21
N SER A 80 0.10 1.75 -5.85
CA SER A 80 -1.30 1.76 -6.24
C SER A 80 -2.09 2.84 -5.51
N VAL A 81 -3.18 3.25 -6.14
CA VAL A 81 -4.33 3.95 -5.53
C VAL A 81 -5.53 2.99 -5.51
N THR A 82 -6.54 3.25 -4.68
CA THR A 82 -7.65 2.31 -4.49
C THR A 82 -8.55 2.18 -5.73
N LEU A 83 -8.82 3.28 -6.43
CA LEU A 83 -9.59 3.26 -7.68
C LEU A 83 -8.72 2.77 -8.85
N PRO A 84 -9.33 2.20 -9.91
CA PRO A 84 -8.59 1.44 -10.92
C PRO A 84 -7.51 2.20 -11.70
N ASP A 85 -7.58 3.54 -11.77
CA ASP A 85 -6.65 4.37 -12.51
C ASP A 85 -6.61 5.80 -11.92
N LYS A 86 -5.52 6.56 -12.18
CA LYS A 86 -5.41 7.96 -11.77
C LYS A 86 -6.52 8.84 -12.33
N THR A 87 -7.07 8.50 -13.51
CA THR A 87 -8.17 9.26 -14.13
C THR A 87 -9.42 9.31 -13.25
N TYR A 88 -9.67 8.28 -12.43
CA TYR A 88 -10.77 8.27 -11.47
C TYR A 88 -10.67 9.38 -10.42
N TYR A 89 -9.46 9.89 -10.18
CA TYR A 89 -9.20 10.98 -9.25
C TYR A 89 -9.08 12.34 -9.93
N THR A 90 -8.62 12.37 -11.18
CA THR A 90 -8.24 13.61 -11.86
C THR A 90 -9.25 14.12 -12.88
N GLU A 91 -10.09 13.25 -13.44
CA GLU A 91 -11.11 13.65 -14.40
C GLU A 91 -12.32 14.28 -13.70
N ASP A 92 -12.82 15.35 -14.34
CA ASP A 92 -13.96 16.14 -13.91
C ASP A 92 -15.20 15.70 -14.71
N SER A 93 -15.84 14.65 -14.22
CA SER A 93 -17.09 14.11 -14.76
C SER A 93 -17.95 13.55 -13.63
N ASP A 94 -19.27 13.61 -13.80
CA ASP A 94 -20.25 13.10 -12.84
C ASP A 94 -19.99 11.62 -12.48
N GLU A 95 -19.52 10.82 -13.45
CA GLU A 95 -19.17 9.41 -13.24
C GLU A 95 -17.98 9.26 -12.28
N MET A 96 -16.90 10.01 -12.52
CA MET A 96 -15.69 9.93 -11.68
C MET A 96 -15.94 10.56 -10.30
N GLU A 97 -16.75 11.60 -10.21
CA GLU A 97 -17.24 12.13 -8.93
C GLU A 97 -18.02 11.07 -8.13
N GLY A 98 -18.91 10.33 -8.80
CA GLY A 98 -19.65 9.22 -8.21
C GLY A 98 -18.74 8.12 -7.66
N HIS A 99 -17.67 7.76 -8.38
CA HIS A 99 -16.68 6.80 -7.89
C HIS A 99 -15.92 7.29 -6.66
N ARG A 100 -15.47 8.54 -6.66
CA ARG A 100 -14.79 9.15 -5.49
C ARG A 100 -15.71 9.22 -4.28
N ALA A 101 -16.99 9.55 -4.47
CA ALA A 101 -17.99 9.55 -3.42
C ALA A 101 -18.20 8.15 -2.82
N LYS A 102 -18.28 7.11 -3.66
CA LYS A 102 -18.40 5.72 -3.21
C LYS A 102 -17.16 5.21 -2.48
N LEU A 103 -15.96 5.63 -2.91
CA LEU A 103 -14.73 5.34 -2.18
C LEU A 103 -14.77 5.97 -0.78
N LYS A 104 -15.11 7.26 -0.68
CA LYS A 104 -15.22 7.95 0.62
C LYS A 104 -16.25 7.27 1.54
N GLU A 105 -17.42 6.92 1.02
CA GLU A 105 -18.45 6.17 1.76
C GLU A 105 -17.90 4.83 2.29
N ARG A 106 -17.20 4.08 1.44
CA ARG A 106 -16.63 2.79 1.81
C ARG A 106 -15.56 2.91 2.89
N ILE A 107 -14.65 3.89 2.77
CA ILE A 107 -13.62 4.14 3.79
C ILE A 107 -14.27 4.53 5.11
N GLY A 108 -15.23 5.45 5.10
CA GLY A 108 -15.96 5.86 6.29
C GLY A 108 -16.67 4.68 6.98
N HIS A 109 -17.28 3.78 6.20
CA HIS A 109 -17.86 2.55 6.75
C HIS A 109 -16.81 1.67 7.43
N LEU A 110 -15.66 1.42 6.79
CA LEU A 110 -14.58 0.61 7.37
C LEU A 110 -14.00 1.23 8.65
N PHE A 111 -13.83 2.55 8.67
CA PHE A 111 -13.36 3.28 9.85
C PHE A 111 -14.39 3.22 11.00
N GLY A 112 -15.68 3.28 10.67
CA GLY A 112 -16.75 3.04 11.65
C GLY A 112 -16.71 1.64 12.27
N LEU A 113 -16.41 0.60 11.46
CA LEU A 113 -16.30 -0.78 11.96
C LEU A 113 -15.14 -0.99 12.96
N ILE A 114 -14.10 -0.16 12.90
CA ILE A 114 -12.97 -0.19 13.84
C ILE A 114 -13.10 0.87 14.95
N GLY A 115 -14.22 1.58 15.04
CA GLY A 115 -14.54 2.50 16.13
C GLY A 115 -13.94 3.90 16.01
N ARG A 116 -13.59 4.37 14.79
CA ARG A 116 -13.17 5.76 14.59
C ARG A 116 -14.36 6.70 14.73
N GLU A 117 -14.26 7.67 15.63
CA GLU A 117 -15.33 8.65 15.88
C GLU A 117 -15.52 9.64 14.72
N LYS A 118 -14.44 9.97 14.02
CA LYS A 118 -14.42 10.94 12.91
C LYS A 118 -14.33 10.27 11.54
N ALA A 119 -14.92 9.08 11.40
CA ALA A 119 -14.77 8.23 10.23
C ALA A 119 -15.03 8.94 8.88
N GLU A 120 -16.04 9.80 8.79
CA GLU A 120 -16.35 10.52 7.54
C GLU A 120 -15.33 11.62 7.20
N GLU A 121 -14.87 12.36 8.21
CA GLU A 121 -13.84 13.40 8.06
C GLU A 121 -12.53 12.75 7.59
N GLU A 122 -12.14 11.67 8.27
CA GLU A 122 -10.92 10.91 7.97
C GLU A 122 -10.98 10.25 6.58
N ALA A 123 -12.14 9.74 6.17
CA ALA A 123 -12.33 9.25 4.80
C ALA A 123 -12.09 10.34 3.75
N GLY A 124 -12.45 11.60 4.06
CA GLY A 124 -12.12 12.74 3.21
C GLY A 124 -10.62 13.00 3.11
N LEU A 125 -9.89 12.87 4.22
CA LEU A 125 -8.42 12.99 4.23
C LEU A 125 -7.76 11.90 3.39
N VAL A 126 -8.24 10.66 3.48
CA VAL A 126 -7.74 9.54 2.68
C VAL A 126 -7.96 9.80 1.19
N LEU A 127 -9.17 10.21 0.79
CA LEU A 127 -9.46 10.53 -0.61
C LEU A 127 -8.57 11.69 -1.11
N GLY A 128 -8.33 12.71 -0.28
CA GLY A 128 -7.41 13.80 -0.60
C GLY A 128 -5.98 13.33 -0.82
N LEU A 129 -5.47 12.47 0.06
CA LEU A 129 -4.14 11.86 -0.06
C LEU A 129 -4.02 11.01 -1.32
N GLU A 130 -4.98 10.10 -1.57
CA GLU A 130 -4.96 9.27 -2.77
C GLU A 130 -5.06 10.10 -4.05
N THR A 131 -5.81 11.21 -4.04
CA THR A 131 -5.87 12.14 -5.18
C THR A 131 -4.52 12.81 -5.43
N ALA A 132 -3.79 13.19 -4.36
CA ALA A 132 -2.45 13.76 -4.50
C ALA A 132 -1.46 12.73 -5.06
N ILE A 133 -1.55 11.47 -4.61
CA ILE A 133 -0.76 10.36 -5.14
C ILE A 133 -1.10 10.12 -6.61
N ALA A 134 -2.39 10.01 -6.97
CA ALA A 134 -2.86 9.79 -8.33
C ALA A 134 -2.32 10.83 -9.33
N LYS A 135 -2.23 12.10 -8.92
CA LYS A 135 -1.66 13.18 -9.74
C LYS A 135 -0.16 13.01 -10.01
N ALA A 136 0.56 12.32 -9.12
CA ALA A 136 1.98 12.03 -9.27
C ALA A 136 2.26 10.72 -10.02
N LEU A 137 1.25 9.88 -10.28
CA LEU A 137 1.43 8.63 -11.01
C LEU A 137 1.69 8.88 -12.50
N ASP A 138 2.57 8.08 -13.08
CA ASP A 138 2.71 7.96 -14.53
C ASP A 138 1.46 7.35 -15.14
N ASP A 139 1.16 7.76 -16.36
CA ASP A 139 0.05 7.17 -17.11
C ASP A 139 0.33 5.68 -17.38
N ARG A 140 -0.72 4.85 -17.34
CA ARG A 140 -0.60 3.40 -17.50
C ARG A 140 0.14 2.97 -18.77
N VAL A 141 0.00 3.74 -19.86
CA VAL A 141 0.69 3.47 -21.12
C VAL A 141 2.20 3.71 -20.99
N VAL A 142 2.60 4.78 -20.32
CA VAL A 142 4.00 5.10 -20.03
C VAL A 142 4.60 4.03 -19.12
N SER A 143 3.93 3.72 -18.02
CA SER A 143 4.39 2.73 -17.03
C SER A 143 4.60 1.33 -17.63
N ARG A 144 3.83 0.93 -18.65
CA ARG A 144 4.02 -0.37 -19.35
C ARG A 144 5.26 -0.40 -20.26
N GLY A 145 5.66 0.74 -20.79
CA GLY A 145 6.85 0.87 -21.64
C GLY A 145 8.12 1.19 -20.87
N ASP A 146 8.00 1.51 -19.57
CA ASP A 146 9.13 1.81 -18.72
C ASP A 146 9.81 0.52 -18.23
N HIS A 147 11.11 0.43 -18.46
CA HIS A 147 11.95 -0.68 -18.00
C HIS A 147 12.75 -0.31 -16.74
N GLY A 148 12.46 0.86 -16.17
CA GLY A 148 13.16 1.41 -15.02
C GLY A 148 14.53 1.97 -15.39
N THR A 149 15.00 2.91 -14.57
CA THR A 149 16.39 3.40 -14.66
C THR A 149 17.22 2.68 -13.61
N VAL A 150 18.27 1.97 -14.03
CA VAL A 150 19.21 1.36 -13.09
C VAL A 150 20.00 2.48 -12.39
N VAL A 151 19.86 2.53 -11.07
CA VAL A 151 20.53 3.52 -10.22
C VAL A 151 21.26 2.85 -9.06
N THR A 152 22.29 3.51 -8.53
CA THR A 152 22.98 3.04 -7.33
C THR A 152 22.10 3.29 -6.10
N TRP A 153 22.34 2.53 -5.03
CA TRP A 153 21.66 2.75 -3.75
C TRP A 153 21.91 4.15 -3.18
N ASP A 154 23.11 4.69 -3.38
CA ASP A 154 23.42 6.08 -3.00
C ASP A 154 22.52 7.07 -3.71
N LYS A 155 22.23 6.83 -5.00
CA LYS A 155 21.34 7.69 -5.76
C LYS A 155 19.90 7.63 -5.28
N VAL A 156 19.40 6.46 -4.89
CA VAL A 156 18.07 6.30 -4.26
C VAL A 156 17.98 7.09 -2.95
N ARG A 157 19.05 7.08 -2.14
CA ARG A 157 19.07 7.86 -0.89
C ARG A 157 19.03 9.37 -1.13
N GLU A 158 19.59 9.85 -2.24
CA GLU A 158 19.55 11.27 -2.62
C GLU A 158 18.17 11.73 -3.10
N THR A 159 17.36 10.87 -3.73
CA THR A 159 16.04 11.28 -4.26
C THR A 159 15.03 11.53 -3.16
N THR A 160 15.19 10.87 -2.01
CA THR A 160 14.30 11.04 -0.85
C THR A 160 15.12 10.96 0.44
N PRO A 161 15.89 12.01 0.79
CA PRO A 161 16.88 11.96 1.88
C PRO A 161 16.27 11.81 3.27
N ASP A 162 15.01 12.24 3.43
CA ASP A 162 14.26 12.07 4.67
C ASP A 162 13.67 10.66 4.83
N TRP A 163 13.76 9.82 3.80
CA TRP A 163 13.29 8.45 3.87
C TRP A 163 14.35 7.55 4.49
N MET A 164 13.95 6.72 5.45
CA MET A 164 14.83 5.81 6.18
C MET A 164 15.14 4.56 5.36
N TRP A 165 15.72 4.74 4.16
CA TRP A 165 15.99 3.68 3.18
C TRP A 165 16.70 2.44 3.76
N ARG A 166 17.64 2.65 4.69
CA ARG A 166 18.36 1.56 5.37
C ARG A 166 17.48 0.72 6.28
N GLU A 167 16.52 1.35 6.97
CA GLU A 167 15.58 0.64 7.85
C GLU A 167 14.41 0.03 7.08
N TRP A 168 14.11 0.63 5.92
CA TRP A 168 13.01 0.26 5.05
C TRP A 168 13.25 -1.07 4.31
N LEU A 169 14.44 -1.29 3.77
CA LEU A 169 14.73 -2.56 3.12
C LEU A 169 14.69 -3.72 4.13
N PRO A 170 14.14 -4.89 3.76
CA PRO A 170 14.48 -6.12 4.47
C PRO A 170 16.00 -6.32 4.39
N GLU A 171 16.61 -6.78 5.48
CA GLU A 171 18.02 -7.17 5.41
C GLU A 171 18.16 -8.25 4.33
N PRO A 172 19.21 -8.21 3.48
CA PRO A 172 19.45 -9.27 2.51
C PRO A 172 19.64 -10.60 3.25
N GLY A 173 18.64 -11.48 3.22
CA GLY A 173 18.72 -12.83 3.82
C GLY A 173 17.55 -13.26 4.72
N GLY A 174 16.46 -12.49 4.81
CA GLY A 174 15.20 -12.90 5.44
C GLY A 174 14.19 -13.45 4.45
#